data_AF-A0AB37UFV5-F1
#
_entry.id   AF-A0AB37UFV5-F1
#
_cell.length_a   1.000
_cell.length_b   1.000
_cell.length_c   1.000
_cell.angle_alpha   90.00
_cell.angle_beta   90.00
_cell.angle_gamma   90.00
#
_symmetry.space_group_name_H-M   'P 1'
#
loop_
_entity.id
_entity.type
_entity.pdbx_description
1 polymer ?
#
loop_
_entity_poly.entity_id
_entity_poly.type
_entity_poly.pdbx_seq_one_letter_code
_entity_poly.pdbx_strand_id
1 'polypeptide(L)'
;MTTNMVETDRENGQPLVLNWTSITFFAAVHAIALLAPWFFSWSALGVAIFLHWLFGSIGICLGYHRLLTHRSLQVPKGLEYAIALIGSLALQGGPLFWVAGHRRHHAYTEDIDKDPTLQNGVSGGATWVGCCTNVQSFLSTNPTGNLHRI
;
A
#
# COMPACT_ATOMS: atom_id res chain seq x y z
N MET A 1 48.23 10.00 -3.03
CA MET A 1 47.43 10.12 -4.26
C MET A 1 46.39 8.99 -4.24
N THR A 2 45.50 8.98 -3.25
CA THR A 2 44.16 9.63 -3.20
C THR A 2 43.12 8.89 -4.06
N THR A 3 42.26 8.16 -3.33
CA THR A 3 40.78 8.16 -3.47
C THR A 3 40.21 7.91 -4.86
N ASN A 4 39.80 6.67 -5.17
CA ASN A 4 38.82 6.37 -6.24
C ASN A 4 38.05 5.04 -6.06
N MET A 5 38.05 4.42 -4.87
CA MET A 5 37.35 3.12 -4.66
C MET A 5 35.93 3.26 -4.07
N VAL A 6 35.29 4.43 -4.17
CA VAL A 6 33.96 4.70 -3.57
C VAL A 6 32.93 5.27 -4.57
N GLU A 7 33.28 5.48 -5.86
CA GLU A 7 32.44 6.31 -6.75
C GLU A 7 31.59 5.56 -7.80
N THR A 8 31.68 4.23 -7.99
CA THR A 8 31.03 3.59 -9.17
C THR A 8 29.71 2.87 -8.91
N ASP A 9 29.19 2.89 -7.69
CA ASP A 9 27.94 2.15 -7.37
C ASP A 9 26.69 3.04 -7.53
N ARG A 10 26.88 4.35 -7.71
CA ARG A 10 25.82 5.37 -7.72
C ARG A 10 25.12 5.59 -9.07
N GLU A 11 25.46 4.83 -10.11
CA GLU A 11 24.89 4.99 -11.46
C GLU A 11 24.00 3.83 -11.93
N ASN A 12 23.58 2.91 -11.06
CA ASN A 12 22.61 1.88 -11.43
C ASN A 12 21.17 2.42 -11.38
N GLY A 13 20.91 3.50 -12.12
CA GLY A 13 19.55 3.90 -12.48
C GLY A 13 18.95 2.85 -13.40
N GLN A 14 18.36 1.81 -12.81
CA GLN A 14 17.60 0.82 -13.57
C GLN A 14 16.64 1.56 -14.50
N PRO A 15 16.65 1.29 -15.82
CA PRO A 15 15.75 1.99 -16.74
C PRO A 15 14.32 1.76 -16.26
N LEU A 16 13.53 2.83 -16.16
CA LEU A 16 12.13 2.74 -15.76
C LEU A 16 11.39 1.83 -16.75
N VAL A 17 11.15 0.58 -16.36
CA VAL A 17 10.41 -0.39 -17.18
C VAL A 17 8.93 -0.09 -17.02
N LEU A 18 8.34 0.52 -18.04
CA LEU A 18 6.92 0.85 -18.04
C LEU A 18 6.07 -0.41 -18.20
N ASN A 19 5.22 -0.68 -17.20
CA ASN A 19 4.20 -1.72 -17.30
C ASN A 19 2.97 -1.20 -18.03
N TRP A 20 2.96 -1.37 -19.36
CA TRP A 20 1.86 -0.92 -20.22
C TRP A 20 0.50 -1.52 -19.85
N THR A 21 0.45 -2.73 -19.31
CA THR A 21 -0.79 -3.36 -18.84
C THR A 21 -1.38 -2.60 -17.65
N SER A 22 -0.57 -2.25 -16.65
CA SER A 22 -1.04 -1.46 -15.51
C SER A 22 -1.43 -0.05 -15.93
N ILE A 23 -0.61 0.59 -16.79
CA ILE A 23 -0.86 1.94 -17.29
C ILE A 23 -2.20 2.00 -18.03
N THR A 24 -2.42 1.08 -18.97
CA THR A 24 -3.66 1.04 -19.76
C THR A 24 -4.88 0.73 -18.90
N PHE A 25 -4.77 -0.21 -17.95
CA PHE A 25 -5.84 -0.53 -17.01
C PHE A 25 -6.26 0.68 -16.17
N PHE A 26 -5.32 1.36 -15.51
CA PHE A 26 -5.64 2.53 -14.69
C PHE A 26 -6.12 3.70 -15.54
N ALA A 27 -5.54 3.94 -16.73
CA ALA A 27 -6.02 4.97 -17.64
C ALA A 27 -7.48 4.73 -18.06
N ALA A 28 -7.85 3.48 -18.38
CA ALA A 28 -9.21 3.13 -18.72
C ALA A 28 -10.19 3.35 -17.56
N VAL A 29 -9.84 2.95 -16.33
CA VAL A 29 -10.68 3.17 -15.15
C VAL A 29 -10.92 4.66 -14.91
N HIS A 30 -9.90 5.51 -15.01
CA HIS A 30 -10.05 6.96 -14.82
C HIS A 30 -10.85 7.60 -15.96
N ALA A 31 -10.65 7.17 -17.21
CA ALA A 31 -11.43 7.65 -18.34
C ALA A 31 -12.93 7.35 -18.17
N ILE A 32 -13.28 6.16 -17.66
CA ILE A 32 -14.67 5.80 -17.34
C ILE A 32 -15.19 6.66 -16.18
N ALA A 33 -14.37 6.93 -15.16
CA ALA A 33 -14.76 7.77 -14.03
C ALA A 33 -15.11 9.22 -14.44
N LEU A 34 -14.53 9.73 -15.53
CA LEU A 34 -14.91 11.04 -16.08
C LEU A 34 -16.37 11.11 -16.55
N LEU A 35 -17.01 9.96 -16.83
CA LEU A 35 -18.43 9.91 -17.20
C LEU A 35 -19.36 10.10 -16.00
N ALA A 36 -18.85 10.06 -14.76
CA ALA A 36 -19.66 10.12 -13.54
C ALA A 36 -20.63 11.32 -13.44
N PRO A 37 -20.30 12.55 -13.88
CA PRO A 37 -21.23 13.68 -13.81
C PRO A 37 -22.53 13.46 -14.61
N TRP A 38 -22.47 12.70 -15.72
CA TRP A 38 -23.64 12.41 -16.55
C TRP A 38 -24.56 11.33 -15.96
N PHE A 39 -24.06 10.52 -15.02
CA PHE A 39 -24.80 9.44 -14.36
C PHE A 39 -24.94 9.67 -12.86
N PHE A 40 -24.84 10.93 -12.42
CA PHE A 40 -24.81 11.26 -11.00
C PHE A 40 -26.16 10.98 -10.31
N SER A 41 -26.08 10.36 -9.13
CA SER A 41 -27.20 10.18 -8.21
C SER A 41 -26.69 10.24 -6.76
N TRP A 42 -27.47 10.86 -5.87
CA TRP A 42 -27.15 10.92 -4.44
C TRP A 42 -27.07 9.52 -3.79
N SER A 43 -27.90 8.58 -4.24
CA SER A 43 -27.85 7.20 -3.76
C SER A 43 -26.55 6.51 -4.21
N ALA A 44 -26.15 6.72 -5.47
CA ALA A 44 -24.90 6.18 -6.01
C ALA A 44 -23.68 6.75 -5.27
N LEU A 45 -23.68 8.05 -4.94
CA LEU A 45 -22.63 8.67 -4.14
C LEU A 45 -22.55 8.04 -2.74
N GLY A 46 -23.68 7.83 -2.08
CA GLY A 46 -23.72 7.18 -0.77
C GLY A 46 -23.14 5.76 -0.80
N VAL A 47 -23.53 4.96 -1.81
CA VAL A 47 -22.98 3.61 -2.02
C VAL A 47 -21.48 3.66 -2.32
N ALA A 48 -21.02 4.59 -3.16
CA ALA A 48 -19.61 4.74 -3.49
C ALA A 48 -18.75 5.05 -2.24
N ILE A 49 -19.20 5.98 -1.39
CA ILE A 49 -18.53 6.31 -0.13
C ILE A 49 -18.49 5.11 0.81
N PHE A 50 -19.63 4.41 0.96
CA PHE A 50 -19.71 3.23 1.82
C PHE A 50 -18.77 2.12 1.34
N LEU A 51 -18.77 1.79 0.04
CA LEU A 51 -17.89 0.77 -0.53
C LEU A 51 -16.42 1.18 -0.44
N HIS A 52 -16.11 2.46 -0.66
CA HIS A 52 -14.76 2.99 -0.47
C HIS A 52 -14.27 2.77 0.96
N TRP A 53 -15.08 3.12 1.96
CA TRP A 53 -14.76 2.88 3.36
C TRP A 53 -14.63 1.38 3.68
N LEU A 54 -15.56 0.55 3.20
CA LEU A 54 -15.60 -0.88 3.46
C LEU A 54 -14.34 -1.58 2.89
N PHE A 55 -13.99 -1.32 1.64
CA PHE A 55 -12.86 -1.97 0.99
C PHE A 55 -11.52 -1.45 1.52
N GLY A 56 -11.39 -0.15 1.76
CA GLY A 56 -10.17 0.45 2.30
C GLY A 56 -9.95 0.11 3.77
N SER A 57 -10.92 0.42 4.63
CA SER A 57 -10.76 0.31 6.08
C SER A 57 -10.85 -1.14 6.55
N ILE A 58 -11.89 -1.86 6.14
CA ILE A 58 -12.12 -3.24 6.58
C ILE A 58 -11.30 -4.22 5.73
N GLY A 59 -11.33 -4.08 4.40
CA GLY A 59 -10.58 -4.97 3.52
C GLY A 59 -9.05 -4.84 3.70
N ILE A 60 -8.51 -3.63 3.54
CA ILE A 60 -7.07 -3.41 3.53
C ILE A 60 -6.50 -3.17 4.93
N CYS A 61 -6.96 -2.14 5.66
CA CYS A 61 -6.35 -1.85 6.97
C CYS A 61 -6.64 -2.94 8.03
N LEU A 62 -7.86 -3.47 8.10
CA LEU A 62 -8.17 -4.56 9.05
C LEU A 62 -7.74 -5.93 8.52
N GLY A 63 -8.10 -6.25 7.27
CA GLY A 63 -7.81 -7.54 6.65
C GLY A 63 -6.34 -7.73 6.29
N TYR A 64 -5.88 -7.05 5.25
CA TYR A 64 -4.53 -7.31 4.71
C TYR A 64 -3.43 -6.89 5.68
N HIS A 65 -3.59 -5.74 6.33
CA HIS A 65 -2.58 -5.17 7.21
C HIS A 65 -2.58 -5.82 8.60
N ARG A 66 -3.65 -5.66 9.40
CA ARG A 66 -3.67 -6.16 10.78
C ARG A 66 -3.82 -7.68 10.87
N LEU A 67 -4.77 -8.25 10.14
CA LEU A 67 -5.11 -9.67 10.25
C LEU A 67 -4.10 -10.57 9.51
N LEU A 68 -3.78 -10.29 8.25
CA LEU A 68 -2.91 -11.17 7.46
C LEU A 68 -1.42 -10.86 7.64
N THR A 69 -1.03 -9.58 7.63
CA THR A 69 0.38 -9.19 7.67
C THR A 69 0.95 -9.27 9.08
N HIS A 70 0.37 -8.51 10.01
CA HIS A 70 0.85 -8.39 11.39
C HIS A 70 0.30 -9.44 12.35
N ARG A 71 -0.73 -10.19 11.93
CA ARG A 71 -1.37 -11.24 12.75
C ARG A 71 -1.78 -10.74 14.15
N SER A 72 -2.18 -9.46 14.25
CA SER A 72 -2.52 -8.81 15.52
C SER A 72 -3.93 -9.14 16.01
N LEU A 73 -4.71 -9.85 15.21
CA LEU A 73 -6.10 -10.24 15.49
C LEU A 73 -6.27 -11.73 15.20
N GLN A 74 -7.03 -12.42 16.06
CA GLN A 74 -7.47 -13.79 15.82
C GLN A 74 -8.97 -13.79 15.61
N VAL A 75 -9.40 -14.29 14.45
CA VAL A 75 -10.81 -14.41 14.09
C VAL A 75 -11.08 -15.82 13.55
N PRO A 76 -12.34 -16.30 13.56
CA PRO A 76 -12.69 -17.57 12.93
C PRO A 76 -12.32 -17.59 11.44
N LYS A 77 -11.91 -18.76 10.94
CA LYS A 77 -11.41 -18.89 9.55
C LYS A 77 -12.38 -18.43 8.47
N GLY A 78 -13.69 -18.63 8.67
CA GLY A 78 -14.70 -18.11 7.73
C GLY A 78 -14.68 -16.58 7.64
N LEU A 79 -14.52 -15.90 8.78
CA LEU A 79 -14.45 -14.44 8.83
C LEU A 79 -13.11 -13.93 8.27
N GLU A 80 -12.01 -14.63 8.52
CA GLU A 80 -10.70 -14.31 7.93
C GLU A 80 -10.79 -14.32 6.40
N TYR A 81 -11.40 -15.35 5.80
CA TYR A 81 -11.58 -15.42 4.34
C TYR A 81 -12.55 -14.37 3.80
N ALA A 82 -13.65 -14.09 4.51
CA ALA A 82 -14.59 -13.05 4.10
C ALA A 82 -13.93 -11.66 4.07
N ILE A 83 -13.18 -11.31 5.11
CA ILE A 83 -12.45 -10.03 5.17
C ILE A 83 -11.36 -9.98 4.11
N ALA A 84 -10.63 -11.08 3.88
CA ALA A 84 -9.62 -11.14 2.83
C ALA A 84 -10.23 -10.97 1.43
N LEU A 85 -11.41 -11.53 1.18
CA LEU A 85 -12.14 -11.35 -0.08
C LEU A 85 -12.56 -9.89 -0.28
N ILE A 86 -13.08 -9.24 0.77
CA ILE A 86 -13.41 -7.81 0.76
C ILE A 86 -12.16 -6.97 0.45
N GLY A 87 -10.99 -7.33 1.01
CA GLY A 87 -9.72 -6.69 0.68
C GLY A 87 -9.30 -6.86 -0.79
N SER A 88 -9.56 -8.03 -1.38
CA SER A 88 -9.26 -8.26 -2.81
C SER A 88 -10.07 -7.35 -3.74
N LEU A 89 -11.27 -6.93 -3.32
CA LEU A 89 -12.10 -5.99 -4.07
C LEU A 89 -11.56 -4.56 -4.06
N ALA A 90 -10.61 -4.23 -3.18
CA ALA A 90 -9.93 -2.93 -3.19
C ALA A 90 -8.92 -2.77 -4.34
N LEU A 91 -8.69 -3.82 -5.14
CA LEU A 91 -7.79 -3.82 -6.31
C LEU A 91 -6.34 -3.41 -6.00
N GLN A 92 -5.85 -3.70 -4.79
CA GLN A 92 -4.45 -3.43 -4.37
C GLN A 92 -3.50 -4.63 -4.61
N GLY A 93 -3.87 -5.55 -5.50
CA GLY A 93 -3.18 -6.81 -5.71
C GLY A 93 -3.65 -7.92 -4.77
N GLY A 94 -3.18 -9.15 -5.02
CA GLY A 94 -3.58 -10.32 -4.24
C GLY A 94 -3.05 -10.26 -2.79
N PRO A 95 -3.70 -10.97 -1.84
CA PRO A 95 -3.37 -10.90 -0.42
C PRO A 95 -1.93 -11.33 -0.15
N LEU A 96 -1.44 -12.36 -0.85
CA LEU A 96 -0.06 -12.85 -0.68
C LEU A 96 0.98 -11.83 -1.16
N PHE A 97 0.73 -11.20 -2.32
CA PHE A 97 1.60 -10.17 -2.87
C PHE A 97 1.66 -8.96 -1.93
N TRP A 98 0.50 -8.49 -1.46
CA TRP A 98 0.41 -7.36 -0.55
C TRP A 98 1.12 -7.62 0.78
N VAL A 99 0.86 -8.78 1.41
CA VAL A 99 1.50 -9.17 2.68
C VAL A 99 3.02 -9.27 2.52
N ALA A 100 3.51 -9.89 1.44
CA ALA A 100 4.94 -10.02 1.19
C ALA A 100 5.61 -8.64 0.98
N GLY A 101 4.98 -7.77 0.18
CA GLY A 101 5.45 -6.41 -0.05
C GLY A 101 5.47 -5.58 1.23
N HIS A 102 4.40 -5.65 2.03
CA HIS A 102 4.27 -4.90 3.28
C HIS A 102 5.27 -5.35 4.35
N ARG A 103 5.53 -6.66 4.46
CA ARG A 103 6.58 -7.19 5.36
C ARG A 103 7.98 -6.76 4.91
N ARG A 104 8.24 -6.78 3.60
CA ARG A 104 9.51 -6.31 3.04
C ARG A 104 9.72 -4.82 3.33
N HIS A 105 8.68 -4.01 3.13
CA HIS A 105 8.71 -2.58 3.46
C HIS A 105 9.13 -2.37 4.92
N HIS A 106 8.47 -3.01 5.88
CA HIS A 106 8.88 -2.90 7.29
C HIS A 106 10.30 -3.41 7.56
N ALA A 107 10.73 -4.49 6.91
CA ALA A 107 12.06 -5.06 7.11
C ALA A 107 13.20 -4.20 6.54
N TYR A 108 12.92 -3.37 5.53
CA TYR A 108 13.92 -2.59 4.79
C TYR A 108 13.55 -1.11 4.64
N THR A 109 12.81 -0.55 5.60
CA THR A 109 12.30 0.84 5.57
C THR A 109 13.40 1.90 5.31
N GLU A 110 14.66 1.57 5.58
CA GLU A 110 15.83 2.47 5.45
C GLU A 110 16.69 2.19 4.19
N ASP A 111 16.40 1.13 3.43
CA ASP A 111 17.22 0.65 2.31
C ASP A 111 16.47 0.81 0.99
N ILE A 112 16.80 1.89 0.26
CA ILE A 112 16.16 2.30 -1.00
C ILE A 112 16.26 1.24 -2.11
N ASP A 113 17.27 0.38 -2.04
CA ASP A 113 17.55 -0.65 -3.03
C ASP A 113 16.79 -1.95 -2.74
N LYS A 114 16.38 -2.17 -1.48
CA LYS A 114 15.67 -3.38 -1.04
C LYS A 114 14.18 -3.15 -0.78
N ASP A 115 13.76 -1.91 -0.62
CA ASP A 115 12.34 -1.55 -0.53
C ASP A 115 11.77 -1.19 -1.92
N PRO A 116 10.93 -2.06 -2.52
CA PRO A 116 10.29 -1.77 -3.80
C PRO A 116 9.35 -0.55 -3.74
N THR A 117 8.95 -0.09 -2.55
CA THR A 117 8.16 1.13 -2.39
C THR A 117 9.01 2.40 -2.53
N LEU A 118 10.30 2.35 -2.21
CA LEU A 118 11.23 3.48 -2.35
C LEU A 118 11.82 3.59 -3.77
N GLN A 119 12.03 2.45 -4.44
CA GLN A 119 12.66 2.39 -5.77
C GLN A 119 11.81 3.04 -6.89
N ASN A 120 10.49 3.16 -6.72
CA ASN A 120 9.57 3.68 -7.75
C ASN A 120 9.33 5.20 -7.67
N GLY A 121 10.06 5.94 -6.84
CA GLY A 121 9.86 7.38 -6.65
C GLY A 121 8.50 7.76 -6.03
N VAL A 122 7.72 6.76 -5.59
CA VAL A 122 6.50 6.94 -4.82
C VAL A 122 6.91 7.03 -3.36
N SER A 123 7.45 8.19 -2.97
CA SER A 123 7.65 8.52 -1.56
C SER A 123 6.38 8.14 -0.79
N GLY A 124 6.56 7.48 0.35
CA GLY A 124 5.55 6.72 1.11
C GLY A 124 4.30 7.47 1.62
N GLY A 125 3.93 8.59 1.01
CA GLY A 125 2.68 9.31 1.24
C GLY A 125 1.59 9.11 0.18
N ALA A 126 1.88 8.57 -1.01
CA ALA A 126 0.95 8.64 -2.15
C ALA A 126 0.25 7.32 -2.56
N THR A 127 0.59 6.18 -1.95
CA THR A 127 -0.25 4.97 -2.06
C THR A 127 -1.21 4.93 -0.88
N TRP A 128 -2.43 4.40 -1.07
CA TRP A 128 -3.44 4.23 -0.01
C TRP A 128 -2.95 3.44 1.23
N VAL A 129 -1.74 2.86 1.18
CA VAL A 129 -0.99 2.31 2.31
C VAL A 129 -0.63 3.37 3.37
N GLY A 130 -0.38 4.62 2.95
CA GLY A 130 -0.04 5.75 3.85
C GLY A 130 -1.17 6.14 4.83
N CYS A 131 -2.42 5.83 4.48
CA CYS A 131 -3.55 6.11 5.36
C CYS A 131 -3.54 5.22 6.61
N CYS A 132 -3.03 3.98 6.52
CA CYS A 132 -2.91 3.10 7.68
C CYS A 132 -1.62 3.34 8.50
N THR A 133 -0.57 3.98 7.95
CA THR A 133 0.65 4.32 8.70
C THR A 133 0.51 5.61 9.51
N ASN A 134 -0.26 6.59 9.02
CA ASN A 134 -0.32 7.93 9.65
C ASN A 134 -1.21 8.01 10.91
N VAL A 135 -2.08 7.02 11.16
CA VAL A 135 -2.82 6.92 12.44
C VAL A 135 -1.90 6.48 13.59
N GLN A 136 -0.82 5.74 13.29
CA GLN A 136 0.15 5.31 14.31
C GLN A 136 1.13 6.44 14.68
N SER A 137 1.39 7.38 13.77
CA SER A 137 2.27 8.54 13.97
C SER A 137 1.76 9.53 15.03
N PHE A 138 0.43 9.63 15.21
CA PHE A 138 -0.17 10.50 16.23
C PHE A 138 -0.11 9.95 17.66
N LEU A 139 0.35 8.71 17.86
CA LEU A 139 0.45 8.09 19.19
C LEU A 139 1.88 7.68 19.57
N SER A 140 2.89 8.01 18.76
CA SER A 140 4.29 7.62 19.02
C SER A 140 5.23 8.81 19.09
N THR A 141 5.02 9.71 20.05
CA THR A 141 6.13 10.48 20.63
C THR A 141 6.32 10.02 22.06
N ASN A 142 6.97 8.88 22.24
CA ASN A 142 7.58 8.51 23.50
C ASN A 142 9.03 9.04 23.49
N PRO A 143 9.45 9.88 24.46
CA PRO A 143 10.76 10.53 24.49
C PRO A 143 11.97 9.59 24.72
N THR A 144 11.78 8.27 24.70
CA THR A 144 12.77 7.31 25.23
C THR A 144 13.52 6.45 24.21
N GLY A 145 13.34 6.68 22.90
CA GLY A 145 14.34 6.30 21.89
C GLY A 145 14.86 4.86 21.91
N ASN A 146 14.02 3.86 22.22
CA ASN A 146 14.42 2.46 22.14
C ASN A 146 13.69 1.73 21.02
N LEU A 147 14.48 1.22 20.07
CA LEU A 147 14.04 0.44 18.92
C LEU A 147 13.62 -0.97 19.38
N HIS A 148 12.33 -1.18 19.60
CA HIS A 148 11.79 -2.53 19.55
C HIS A 148 11.54 -2.91 18.09
N ARG A 149 12.47 -3.72 17.58
CA ARG A 149 12.37 -4.46 16.32
C ARG A 149 11.07 -5.26 16.32
N ILE A 150 10.24 -5.03 15.31
CA ILE A 150 9.11 -5.88 14.95
C ILE A 150 9.64 -7.10 14.18
#